data_AF-A0A1S2VSB2-F1
#
_entry.id   AF-A0A1S2VSB2-F1
#
_cell.length_a   1.000
_cell.length_b   1.000
_cell.length_c   1.000
_cell.angle_alpha   90.00
_cell.angle_beta   90.00
_cell.angle_gamma   90.00
#
_symmetry.space_group_name_H-M   'P 1'
#
loop_
_entity.id
_entity.type
_entity.pdbx_description
1 polymer ?
#
loop_
_entity_poly.entity_id
_entity_poly.type
_entity_poly.pdbx_seq_one_letter_code
_entity_poly.pdbx_strand_id
1 'polypeptide(L)'
;MKMLFGFRGIAVSEPTIYMRWIFLPVIAHWLSWLTGMAGVVLFPVLLTIAQVLILKVYSEAVKPWWWLATLPVTFGCWIYFGPHRYDSAVDPEGYFIRAILIYYIVQCLNSFFLPLVVKENPVPAMIRWFGSVLIAGVCWVIFYYILIRIVPLKTILGYQNWWFGMLLVFPLISLLANALGGLYLIRVRERAHVW
;
A
#
# COMPACT_ATOMS: atom_id res chain seq x y z
N MET A 1 -25.99 -32.79 -18.28
CA MET A 1 -24.55 -32.94 -17.98
C MET A 1 -24.00 -31.56 -17.59
N LYS A 2 -24.09 -31.20 -16.30
CA LYS A 2 -23.58 -29.93 -15.76
C LYS A 2 -22.13 -30.16 -15.33
N MET A 3 -21.16 -29.53 -16.01
CA MET A 3 -19.76 -29.52 -15.59
C MET A 3 -19.63 -28.72 -14.28
N LEU A 4 -19.36 -29.45 -13.20
CA LEU A 4 -18.93 -28.93 -11.91
C LEU A 4 -17.49 -28.43 -12.03
N PHE A 5 -17.30 -27.17 -12.42
CA PHE A 5 -16.07 -26.45 -12.10
C PHE A 5 -16.09 -26.03 -10.63
N GLY A 6 -15.91 -27.01 -9.75
CA GLY A 6 -15.59 -26.78 -8.36
C GLY A 6 -14.12 -26.39 -8.26
N PHE A 7 -13.81 -25.10 -8.41
CA PHE A 7 -12.59 -24.55 -7.81
C PHE A 7 -12.77 -24.65 -6.30
N ARG A 8 -12.39 -25.81 -5.74
CA ARG A 8 -12.20 -25.95 -4.29
C ARG A 8 -11.13 -24.94 -3.91
N GLY A 9 -11.57 -23.86 -3.27
CA GLY A 9 -10.73 -22.80 -2.77
C GLY A 9 -9.62 -23.39 -1.93
N ILE A 10 -8.39 -23.23 -2.41
CA ILE A 10 -7.22 -23.35 -1.56
C ILE A 10 -7.49 -22.36 -0.43
N ALA A 11 -7.66 -22.85 0.79
CA ALA A 11 -7.72 -22.00 1.97
C ALA A 11 -6.37 -21.27 2.02
N VAL A 12 -6.31 -20.09 1.42
CA VAL A 12 -5.08 -19.32 1.38
C VAL A 12 -4.80 -18.92 2.82
N SER A 13 -3.65 -19.36 3.31
CA SER A 13 -3.24 -19.09 4.68
C SER A 13 -3.08 -17.58 4.84
N GLU A 14 -3.62 -17.02 5.93
CA GLU A 14 -3.46 -15.61 6.33
C GLU A 14 -2.02 -15.08 6.23
N PRO A 15 -0.96 -15.88 6.51
CA PRO A 15 0.43 -15.50 6.22
C PRO A 15 0.68 -15.02 4.79
N THR A 16 -0.04 -15.56 3.80
CA THR A 16 0.12 -15.19 2.39
C THR A 16 -0.38 -13.77 2.10
N ILE A 17 -1.48 -13.35 2.73
CA ILE A 17 -2.03 -11.99 2.60
C ILE A 17 -1.09 -10.99 3.28
N TYR A 18 -0.66 -11.31 4.51
CA TYR A 18 0.25 -10.48 5.28
C TYR A 18 1.56 -10.20 4.54
N MET A 19 2.22 -11.25 4.02
CA MET A 19 3.47 -11.09 3.27
C MET A 19 3.27 -10.25 2.00
N ARG A 20 2.17 -10.47 1.27
CA ARG A 20 1.88 -9.68 0.06
C ARG A 20 1.61 -8.22 0.36
N TRP A 21 0.92 -7.93 1.47
CA TRP A 21 0.66 -6.58 1.94
C TRP A 21 1.95 -5.83 2.28
N ILE A 22 2.92 -6.51 2.88
CA ILE A 22 4.23 -5.93 3.18
C ILE A 22 5.05 -5.69 1.91
N PHE A 23 5.24 -6.74 1.11
CA PHE A 23 6.27 -6.75 0.09
C PHE A 23 5.82 -6.20 -1.26
N LEU A 24 4.57 -6.42 -1.69
CA LEU A 24 4.17 -6.03 -3.04
C LEU A 24 4.20 -4.51 -3.29
N PRO A 25 3.80 -3.63 -2.34
CA PRO A 25 3.97 -2.18 -2.53
C PRO A 25 5.44 -1.77 -2.70
N VAL A 26 6.35 -2.45 -2.00
CA VAL A 26 7.79 -2.17 -2.03
C VAL A 26 8.42 -2.68 -3.33
N ILE A 27 8.00 -3.86 -3.79
CA ILE A 27 8.38 -4.38 -5.10
C ILE A 27 7.86 -3.47 -6.21
N ALA A 28 6.60 -3.01 -6.13
CA ALA A 28 6.04 -2.07 -7.08
C ALA A 28 6.85 -0.76 -7.14
N HIS A 29 7.28 -0.26 -5.98
CA HIS A 29 8.18 0.88 -5.89
C HIS A 29 9.50 0.60 -6.60
N TRP A 30 10.26 -0.43 -6.21
CA TRP A 30 11.55 -0.73 -6.85
C TRP A 30 11.42 -0.96 -8.36
N LEU A 31 10.46 -1.77 -8.80
CA LEU A 31 10.23 -2.02 -10.23
C LEU A 31 9.91 -0.74 -11.00
N SER A 32 9.14 0.18 -10.41
CA SER A 32 8.88 1.47 -11.04
C SER A 32 10.17 2.29 -11.20
N TRP A 33 10.98 2.41 -10.15
CA TRP A 33 12.17 3.26 -10.15
C TRP A 33 13.32 2.71 -11.01
N LEU A 34 13.38 1.39 -11.24
CA LEU A 34 14.30 0.79 -12.21
C LEU A 34 14.07 1.29 -13.65
N THR A 35 12.90 1.87 -13.94
CA THR A 35 12.58 2.46 -15.25
C THR A 35 12.94 3.95 -15.37
N GLY A 36 13.62 4.51 -14.37
CA GLY A 36 14.02 5.92 -14.34
C GLY A 36 12.80 6.86 -14.27
N MET A 37 12.76 7.88 -15.12
CA MET A 37 11.68 8.88 -15.13
C MET A 37 10.30 8.28 -15.46
N ALA A 38 10.25 7.19 -16.24
CA ALA A 38 9.02 6.46 -16.49
C ALA A 38 8.43 5.86 -15.20
N GLY A 39 9.26 5.66 -14.16
CA GLY A 39 8.87 5.18 -12.85
C GLY A 39 7.83 6.04 -12.16
N VAL A 40 7.86 7.35 -12.42
CA VAL A 40 6.83 8.28 -11.89
C VAL A 40 5.44 7.89 -12.38
N VAL A 41 5.30 7.53 -13.65
CA VAL A 41 4.02 7.12 -14.24
C VAL A 41 3.70 5.66 -13.89
N LEU A 42 4.72 4.82 -13.87
CA LEU A 42 4.57 3.38 -13.69
C LEU A 42 4.22 2.99 -12.24
N PHE A 43 4.69 3.75 -11.25
CA PHE A 43 4.47 3.45 -9.84
C PHE A 43 2.99 3.29 -9.45
N PRO A 44 2.10 4.26 -9.68
CA PRO A 44 0.68 4.12 -9.32
C PRO A 44 0.03 2.92 -10.02
N VAL A 45 0.43 2.60 -11.25
CA VAL A 45 -0.07 1.43 -11.99
C VAL A 45 0.36 0.14 -11.31
N LEU A 46 1.66 -0.03 -11.04
CA LEU A 46 2.21 -1.22 -10.37
C LEU A 46 1.67 -1.37 -8.96
N LEU A 47 1.45 -0.27 -8.26
CA LEU A 47 0.87 -0.26 -6.93
C LEU A 47 -0.60 -0.72 -6.97
N THR A 48 -1.43 -0.25 -7.91
CA THR A 48 -2.79 -0.76 -8.07
C THR A 48 -2.79 -2.25 -8.45
N ILE A 49 -1.86 -2.68 -9.31
CA ILE A 49 -1.67 -4.11 -9.64
C ILE A 49 -1.29 -4.92 -8.39
N ALA A 50 -0.38 -4.41 -7.55
CA ALA A 50 -0.01 -5.04 -6.29
C ALA A 50 -1.25 -5.26 -5.39
N GLN A 51 -2.13 -4.26 -5.28
CA GLN A 51 -3.38 -4.39 -4.53
C GLN A 51 -4.32 -5.45 -5.14
N VAL A 52 -4.44 -5.50 -6.47
CA VAL A 52 -5.19 -6.57 -7.15
C VAL A 52 -4.60 -7.94 -6.80
N LEU A 53 -3.27 -8.09 -6.78
CA LEU A 53 -2.59 -9.35 -6.44
C LEU A 53 -2.73 -9.76 -4.96
N ILE A 54 -2.89 -8.79 -4.05
CA ILE A 54 -3.28 -9.05 -2.65
C ILE A 54 -4.72 -9.55 -2.62
N LEU A 55 -5.64 -8.88 -3.32
CA LEU A 55 -7.05 -9.24 -3.37
C LEU A 55 -7.28 -10.60 -4.03
N LYS A 56 -6.47 -11.02 -5.02
CA LYS A 56 -6.56 -12.35 -5.64
C LYS A 56 -6.39 -13.50 -4.64
N VAL A 57 -5.67 -13.28 -3.55
CA VAL A 57 -5.47 -14.29 -2.50
C VAL A 57 -6.36 -14.05 -1.27
N TYR A 58 -7.11 -12.95 -1.27
CA TYR A 58 -8.05 -12.62 -0.21
C TYR A 58 -9.30 -13.48 -0.38
N SER A 59 -9.58 -14.35 0.60
CA SER A 59 -10.62 -15.39 0.48
C SER A 59 -12.03 -14.85 0.20
N GLU A 60 -12.32 -13.61 0.61
CA GLU A 60 -13.64 -12.97 0.43
C GLU A 60 -13.77 -12.25 -0.92
N ALA A 61 -12.66 -12.05 -1.65
CA ALA A 61 -12.65 -11.32 -2.90
C ALA A 61 -13.13 -12.19 -4.08
N VAL A 62 -14.24 -11.79 -4.70
CA VAL A 62 -14.82 -12.50 -5.86
C VAL A 62 -14.36 -11.86 -7.17
N LYS A 63 -14.14 -10.55 -7.17
CA LYS A 63 -13.80 -9.78 -8.38
C LYS A 63 -12.59 -8.86 -8.13
N PRO A 64 -11.40 -9.42 -7.87
CA PRO A 64 -10.21 -8.63 -7.51
C PRO A 64 -9.82 -7.58 -8.56
N TRP A 65 -10.09 -7.84 -9.84
CA TRP A 65 -9.83 -6.91 -10.95
C TRP A 65 -10.68 -5.64 -10.91
N TRP A 66 -11.82 -5.63 -10.22
CA TRP A 66 -12.62 -4.40 -10.06
C TRP A 66 -11.89 -3.34 -9.24
N TRP A 67 -10.87 -3.72 -8.48
CA TRP A 67 -9.98 -2.77 -7.82
C TRP A 67 -9.24 -1.84 -8.79
N LEU A 68 -9.07 -2.24 -10.06
CA LEU A 68 -8.50 -1.38 -11.10
C LEU A 68 -9.33 -0.10 -11.32
N ALA A 69 -10.60 -0.07 -10.92
CA ALA A 69 -11.42 1.15 -10.93
C ALA A 69 -10.86 2.26 -10.02
N THR A 70 -10.00 1.92 -9.05
CA THR A 70 -9.30 2.90 -8.18
C THR A 70 -8.06 3.52 -8.86
N LEU A 71 -7.65 3.00 -10.03
CA LEU A 71 -6.45 3.47 -10.72
C LEU A 71 -6.52 4.97 -11.08
N PRO A 72 -7.61 5.52 -11.66
CA PRO A 72 -7.65 6.95 -12.00
C PRO A 72 -7.46 7.85 -10.77
N VAL A 73 -8.03 7.47 -9.63
CA VAL A 73 -7.91 8.19 -8.36
C VAL A 73 -6.48 8.10 -7.81
N THR A 74 -5.93 6.89 -7.79
CA THR A 74 -4.54 6.65 -7.33
C THR A 74 -3.52 7.38 -8.21
N PHE A 75 -3.71 7.29 -9.52
CA PHE A 75 -2.86 7.94 -10.52
C PHE A 75 -2.96 9.45 -10.44
N GLY A 76 -4.17 10.02 -10.40
CA GLY A 76 -4.38 11.45 -10.23
C GLY A 76 -3.73 11.97 -8.94
N CYS A 77 -3.98 11.32 -7.81
CA CYS A 77 -3.33 11.67 -6.55
C CYS A 77 -1.80 11.67 -6.67
N TRP A 78 -1.24 10.62 -7.26
CA TRP A 78 0.20 10.49 -7.41
C TRP A 78 0.78 11.58 -8.31
N ILE A 79 0.19 11.85 -9.47
CA ILE A 79 0.68 12.89 -10.40
C ILE A 79 0.57 14.29 -9.80
N TYR A 80 -0.48 14.59 -9.03
CA TYR A 80 -0.69 15.93 -8.49
C TYR A 80 0.07 16.19 -7.18
N PHE A 81 0.19 15.19 -6.32
CA PHE A 81 0.73 15.35 -4.97
C PHE A 81 1.94 14.46 -4.68
N GLY A 82 2.42 13.69 -5.66
CA GLY A 82 3.49 12.74 -5.45
C GLY A 82 4.84 13.40 -5.15
N PRO A 83 5.77 12.63 -4.55
CA PRO A 83 7.08 13.11 -4.12
C PRO A 83 8.00 13.55 -5.26
N HIS A 84 7.64 13.28 -6.52
CA HIS A 84 8.39 13.74 -7.69
C HIS A 84 8.19 15.25 -7.98
N ARG A 85 7.14 15.87 -7.44
CA ARG A 85 6.89 17.33 -7.56
C ARG A 85 7.60 18.15 -6.50
N TYR A 86 8.40 17.49 -5.68
CA TYR A 86 9.21 18.12 -4.67
C TYR A 86 10.19 19.10 -5.31
N ASP A 87 9.86 20.38 -5.23
CA ASP A 87 10.81 21.45 -5.51
C ASP A 87 11.56 21.77 -4.22
N SER A 88 12.85 21.47 -4.24
CA SER A 88 13.72 21.43 -3.09
C SER A 88 13.93 22.79 -2.39
N ALA A 89 13.55 23.90 -3.02
CA ALA A 89 13.99 25.24 -2.62
C ALA A 89 13.29 25.86 -1.39
N VAL A 90 12.09 25.41 -0.97
CA VAL A 90 11.27 26.20 -0.01
C VAL A 90 10.82 25.46 1.26
N ASP A 91 10.41 24.19 1.18
CA ASP A 91 10.11 23.36 2.37
C ASP A 91 10.13 21.86 2.02
N PRO A 92 11.34 21.29 1.90
CA PRO A 92 11.51 19.89 1.56
C PRO A 92 10.74 18.94 2.50
N GLU A 93 10.93 19.09 3.80
CA GLU A 93 10.39 18.15 4.79
C GLU A 93 8.86 18.22 4.88
N GLY A 94 8.28 19.42 4.84
CA GLY A 94 6.84 19.62 4.92
C GLY A 94 6.08 19.18 3.67
N TYR A 95 6.65 19.38 2.47
CA TYR A 95 6.00 18.96 1.23
C TYR A 95 5.85 17.43 1.15
N PHE A 96 6.91 16.71 1.48
CA PHE A 96 6.93 15.26 1.39
C PHE A 96 5.95 14.60 2.38
N ILE A 97 5.88 15.08 3.62
CA ILE A 97 4.88 14.60 4.59
C ILE A 97 3.46 14.81 4.06
N ARG A 98 3.17 15.97 3.44
CA ARG A 98 1.86 16.23 2.82
C ARG A 98 1.57 15.24 1.69
N ALA A 99 2.54 14.97 0.83
CA ALA A 99 2.40 13.99 -0.27
C ALA A 99 1.97 12.61 0.25
N ILE A 100 2.62 12.13 1.31
CA ILE A 100 2.34 10.83 1.92
C ILE A 100 0.97 10.82 2.59
N LEU A 101 0.64 11.87 3.35
CA LEU A 101 -0.66 11.98 4.01
C LEU A 101 -1.79 11.95 2.98
N ILE A 102 -1.69 12.72 1.90
CA ILE A 102 -2.67 12.74 0.82
C ILE A 102 -2.77 11.34 0.19
N TYR A 103 -1.64 10.68 -0.09
CA TYR A 103 -1.64 9.32 -0.62
C TYR A 103 -2.41 8.35 0.30
N TYR A 104 -2.14 8.35 1.60
CA TYR A 104 -2.83 7.44 2.54
C TYR A 104 -4.30 7.80 2.72
N ILE A 105 -4.68 9.09 2.71
CA ILE A 105 -6.09 9.52 2.65
C ILE A 105 -6.77 8.94 1.42
N VAL A 106 -6.14 9.01 0.25
CA VAL A 106 -6.69 8.47 -0.98
C VAL A 106 -6.79 6.94 -0.93
N GLN A 107 -5.83 6.23 -0.32
CA GLN A 107 -5.96 4.78 -0.13
C GLN A 107 -7.09 4.41 0.86
N CYS A 108 -7.31 5.23 1.88
CA CYS A 108 -8.49 5.10 2.75
C CYS A 108 -9.79 5.29 1.95
N LEU A 109 -9.84 6.27 1.06
CA LEU A 109 -10.98 6.47 0.16
C LEU A 109 -11.17 5.30 -0.82
N ASN A 110 -10.08 4.74 -1.35
CA ASN A 110 -10.14 3.54 -2.20
C ASN A 110 -10.70 2.33 -1.44
N SER A 111 -10.61 2.29 -0.11
CA SER A 111 -11.19 1.21 0.70
C SER A 111 -12.71 1.13 0.52
N PHE A 112 -13.39 2.23 0.19
CA PHE A 112 -14.83 2.22 -0.10
C PHE A 112 -15.19 1.53 -1.43
N PHE A 113 -14.21 1.18 -2.27
CA PHE A 113 -14.42 0.32 -3.45
C PHE A 113 -14.41 -1.17 -3.10
N LEU A 114 -13.99 -1.55 -1.88
CA LEU A 114 -13.90 -2.95 -1.48
C LEU A 114 -15.23 -3.72 -1.57
N PRO A 115 -16.42 -3.13 -1.27
CA PRO A 115 -17.71 -3.79 -1.50
C PRO A 115 -17.99 -4.19 -2.96
N LEU A 116 -17.30 -3.60 -3.94
CA LEU A 116 -17.41 -4.02 -5.35
C LEU A 116 -16.54 -5.24 -5.66
N VAL A 117 -15.53 -5.51 -4.83
CA VAL A 117 -14.55 -6.60 -4.98
C VAL A 117 -14.93 -7.81 -4.13
N VAL A 118 -15.36 -7.56 -2.90
CA VAL A 118 -15.71 -8.55 -1.87
C VAL A 118 -17.22 -8.71 -1.82
N LYS A 119 -17.70 -9.94 -2.02
CA LYS A 119 -19.14 -10.24 -1.97
C LYS A 119 -19.58 -10.75 -0.60
N GLU A 120 -18.73 -11.54 0.05
CA GLU A 120 -19.00 -12.13 1.35
C GLU A 120 -18.40 -11.23 2.44
N ASN A 121 -19.24 -10.70 3.34
CA ASN A 121 -18.84 -9.78 4.41
C ASN A 121 -18.07 -8.52 3.93
N PRO A 122 -18.62 -7.72 2.99
CA PRO A 122 -17.94 -6.56 2.43
C PRO A 122 -17.59 -5.49 3.47
N VAL A 123 -18.45 -5.28 4.48
CA VAL A 123 -18.25 -4.24 5.49
C VAL A 123 -17.09 -4.58 6.43
N PRO A 124 -17.02 -5.78 7.07
CA PRO A 124 -15.84 -6.16 7.84
C PRO A 124 -14.54 -6.14 7.04
N ALA A 125 -14.57 -6.60 5.79
CA ALA A 125 -13.42 -6.54 4.89
C ALA A 125 -12.96 -5.08 4.69
N MET A 126 -13.90 -4.17 4.43
CA MET A 126 -13.64 -2.75 4.21
C MET A 126 -13.03 -2.11 5.46
N ILE A 127 -13.58 -2.37 6.65
CA ILE A 127 -13.07 -1.83 7.91
C ILE A 127 -11.64 -2.32 8.17
N ARG A 128 -11.36 -3.61 7.95
CA ARG A 128 -10.01 -4.17 8.08
C ARG A 128 -9.05 -3.54 7.09
N TRP A 129 -9.44 -3.40 5.83
CA TRP A 129 -8.61 -2.78 4.81
C TRP A 129 -8.32 -1.32 5.13
N PHE A 130 -9.36 -0.54 5.44
CA PHE A 130 -9.25 0.86 5.86
C PHE A 130 -8.35 1.02 7.08
N GLY A 131 -8.56 0.22 8.14
CA GLY A 131 -7.75 0.27 9.34
C GLY A 131 -6.28 -0.07 9.07
N SER A 132 -6.02 -1.03 8.17
CA SER A 132 -4.65 -1.40 7.78
C SER A 132 -3.94 -0.28 7.05
N VAL A 133 -4.64 0.41 6.14
CA VAL A 133 -4.13 1.60 5.45
C VAL A 133 -3.89 2.75 6.43
N LEU A 134 -4.83 2.99 7.35
CA LEU A 134 -4.72 4.06 8.33
C LEU A 134 -3.53 3.85 9.28
N ILE A 135 -3.38 2.63 9.82
CA ILE A 135 -2.25 2.27 10.68
C ILE A 135 -0.93 2.41 9.92
N ALA A 136 -0.86 1.88 8.69
CA ALA A 136 0.33 2.03 7.85
C ALA A 136 0.66 3.51 7.62
N GLY A 137 -0.32 4.36 7.32
CA GLY A 137 -0.11 5.79 7.13
C GLY A 137 0.43 6.50 8.38
N VAL A 138 -0.16 6.23 9.54
CA VAL A 138 0.31 6.78 10.82
C VAL A 138 1.74 6.31 11.13
N CYS A 139 2.02 5.01 11.00
CA CYS A 139 3.35 4.45 11.20
C CYS A 139 4.37 5.05 10.23
N TRP A 140 4.00 5.25 8.97
CA TRP A 140 4.87 5.87 7.98
C TRP A 140 5.31 7.27 8.43
N VAL A 141 4.36 8.12 8.85
CA VAL A 141 4.63 9.48 9.34
C VAL A 141 5.52 9.46 10.58
N ILE A 142 5.23 8.58 11.55
CA ILE A 142 6.03 8.44 12.78
C ILE A 142 7.46 8.03 12.44
N PHE A 143 7.65 6.98 11.63
CA PHE A 143 8.98 6.51 11.25
C PHE A 143 9.75 7.55 10.45
N TYR A 144 9.10 8.26 9.54
CA TYR A 144 9.74 9.36 8.82
C TYR A 144 10.15 10.49 9.76
N TYR A 145 9.28 10.90 10.68
CA TYR A 145 9.58 11.94 11.66
C TYR A 145 10.75 11.56 12.57
N ILE A 146 10.78 10.32 13.05
CA ILE A 146 11.91 9.78 13.83
C ILE A 146 13.18 9.83 12.98
N LEU A 147 13.12 9.39 11.73
CA LEU A 147 14.26 9.34 10.84
C LEU A 147 14.84 10.73 10.58
N ILE A 148 14.04 11.75 10.23
CA ILE A 148 14.53 13.11 9.96
C ILE A 148 15.09 13.81 11.21
N ARG A 149 14.68 13.39 12.41
CA ARG A 149 15.16 13.96 13.68
C ARG A 149 16.43 13.29 14.20
N ILE A 150 16.56 11.98 14.02
CA ILE A 150 17.70 11.19 14.50
C ILE A 150 18.83 11.20 13.49
N VAL A 151 18.48 11.06 12.21
CA VAL A 151 19.43 11.04 11.11
C VAL A 151 19.42 12.43 10.49
N PRO A 152 20.56 13.13 10.39
CA PRO A 152 20.60 14.42 9.72
C PRO A 152 20.45 14.17 8.21
N LEU A 153 19.22 13.93 7.76
CA LEU A 153 18.91 13.54 6.37
C LEU A 153 19.45 14.56 5.38
N LYS A 154 19.43 15.85 5.73
CA LYS A 154 20.08 16.90 4.94
C LYS A 154 21.58 16.71 4.78
N THR A 155 22.26 16.22 5.80
CA THR A 155 23.72 16.01 5.82
C THR A 155 24.12 14.69 5.18
N ILE A 156 23.31 13.63 5.29
CA ILE A 156 23.58 12.31 4.70
C ILE A 156 23.07 12.19 3.26
N LEU A 157 21.86 12.69 3.01
CA LEU A 157 21.27 12.65 1.67
C LEU A 157 21.75 13.81 0.80
N GLY A 158 22.29 14.89 1.37
CA GLY A 158 22.59 16.10 0.59
C GLY A 158 21.42 16.53 -0.30
N TYR A 159 21.66 17.48 -1.19
CA TYR A 159 20.72 17.70 -2.30
C TYR A 159 20.88 16.64 -3.42
N GLN A 160 22.05 16.01 -3.50
CA GLN A 160 22.41 15.11 -4.60
C GLN A 160 22.06 13.63 -4.37
N ASN A 161 21.87 13.18 -3.11
CA ASN A 161 21.53 11.79 -2.79
C ASN A 161 20.04 11.60 -2.42
N TRP A 162 19.15 12.49 -2.88
CA TRP A 162 17.69 12.29 -2.79
C TRP A 162 17.25 10.92 -3.37
N TRP A 163 17.91 10.50 -4.45
CA TRP A 163 17.75 9.17 -5.04
C TRP A 163 18.03 8.03 -4.07
N PHE A 164 19.00 8.18 -3.17
CA PHE A 164 19.31 7.19 -2.13
C PHE A 164 18.17 7.07 -1.11
N GLY A 165 17.59 8.20 -0.70
CA GLY A 165 16.40 8.22 0.16
C GLY A 165 15.21 7.51 -0.50
N MET A 166 14.96 7.80 -1.77
CA MET A 166 13.89 7.19 -2.55
C MET A 166 14.11 5.68 -2.77
N LEU A 167 15.34 5.22 -3.01
CA LEU A 167 15.61 3.82 -3.36
C LEU A 167 15.74 2.87 -2.15
N LEU A 168 16.15 3.38 -0.98
CA LEU A 168 16.44 2.53 0.18
C LEU A 168 15.60 2.90 1.41
N VAL A 169 15.58 4.17 1.79
CA VAL A 169 14.96 4.62 3.04
C VAL A 169 13.45 4.50 2.98
N PHE A 170 12.81 5.01 1.92
CA PHE A 170 11.34 5.00 1.81
C PHE A 170 10.75 3.58 1.67
N PRO A 171 11.37 2.67 0.90
CA PRO A 171 11.04 1.25 0.93
C PRO A 171 11.10 0.63 2.32
N LEU A 172 12.14 0.94 3.11
CA LEU A 172 12.28 0.40 4.46
C LEU A 172 11.18 0.90 5.40
N ILE A 173 10.88 2.20 5.37
CA ILE A 173 9.75 2.77 6.13
C ILE A 173 8.44 2.09 5.69
N SER A 174 8.24 1.92 4.38
CA SER A 174 7.05 1.28 3.83
C SER A 174 6.92 -0.19 4.29
N LEU A 175 8.02 -0.96 4.32
CA LEU A 175 8.03 -2.33 4.85
C LEU A 175 7.53 -2.36 6.31
N LEU A 176 8.10 -1.52 7.17
CA LEU A 176 7.75 -1.47 8.59
C LEU A 176 6.30 -1.00 8.81
N ALA A 177 5.89 0.06 8.11
CA ALA A 177 4.54 0.59 8.17
C ALA A 177 3.50 -0.44 7.69
N ASN A 178 3.75 -1.10 6.57
CA ASN A 178 2.87 -2.13 6.05
C ASN A 178 2.90 -3.39 6.91
N ALA A 179 4.01 -3.73 7.58
CA ALA A 179 4.03 -4.84 8.53
C ALA A 179 3.06 -4.57 9.70
N LEU A 180 3.10 -3.38 10.30
CA LEU A 180 2.18 -3.02 11.38
C LEU A 180 0.73 -2.94 10.90
N GLY A 181 0.47 -2.30 9.75
CA GLY A 181 -0.87 -2.24 9.17
C GLY A 181 -1.41 -3.62 8.78
N GLY A 182 -0.54 -4.50 8.25
CA GLY A 182 -0.90 -5.83 7.80
C GLY A 182 -1.36 -6.76 8.91
N LEU A 183 -0.96 -6.52 10.17
CA LEU A 183 -1.46 -7.28 11.32
C LEU A 183 -2.99 -7.17 11.46
N TYR A 184 -3.56 -6.04 11.03
CA TYR A 184 -5.00 -5.80 11.08
C TYR A 184 -5.77 -6.53 9.95
N LEU A 185 -5.07 -7.04 8.93
CA LEU A 185 -5.62 -7.92 7.89
C LEU A 185 -5.62 -9.39 8.28
N ILE A 186 -4.78 -9.79 9.23
CA ILE A 186 -4.77 -11.16 9.75
C ILE A 186 -6.05 -11.34 10.55
N ARG A 187 -6.89 -12.33 10.18
CA ARG A 187 -8.00 -12.68 11.05
C ARG A 187 -7.40 -13.35 12.27
N VAL A 188 -7.67 -12.84 13.45
CA VAL A 188 -7.65 -13.72 14.62
C VAL A 188 -8.80 -14.67 14.38
N ARG A 189 -8.50 -15.87 13.86
CA ARG A 189 -9.44 -16.98 13.87
C ARG A 189 -9.66 -17.31 15.34
N GLU A 190 -10.57 -16.57 15.99
CA GLU A 190 -11.14 -17.00 17.24
C GLU A 190 -11.59 -18.43 16.99
N ARG A 191 -10.96 -19.35 17.71
CA ARG A 191 -11.28 -20.76 17.62
C ARG A 191 -12.76 -20.86 17.92
N ALA A 192 -13.57 -21.08 16.89
CA ALA A 192 -14.86 -21.73 17.02
C ALA A 192 -14.59 -23.20 17.42
N HIS A 193 -14.15 -23.35 18.67
CA HIS A 193 -14.06 -24.53 19.51
C HIS A 193 -14.34 -23.90 20.88
N VAL A 194 -15.43 -24.14 21.59
CA VAL A 194 -16.33 -25.28 21.76
C VAL A 194 -17.54 -24.62 22.46
N TRP A 195 -18.81 -24.77 22.08
CA TRP A 195 -19.71 -25.91 22.24
C TRP A 195 -20.99 -25.61 21.47
#